data_AF-A0A1M6MZK8-F1
#
_entry.id   AF-A0A1M6MZK8-F1
#
_cell.length_a   1.000
_cell.length_b   1.000
_cell.length_c   1.000
_cell.angle_alpha   90.00
_cell.angle_beta   90.00
_cell.angle_gamma   90.00
#
_symmetry.space_group_name_H-M   'P 1'
#
loop_
_entity.id
_entity.type
_entity.pdbx_description
1 polymer ?
#
loop_
_entity_poly.entity_id
_entity_poly.type
_entity_poly.pdbx_seq_one_letter_code
_entity_poly.pdbx_strand_id
1 'polypeptide(L)'
;MKKNKKIWPVWAAGVIAAAAIGTGIYGLQQSKHPQTNPGNMTQELSLQPSTQQAPKVLGMRKFPYPYQAMLAISSDADHETLRKFNLIHEFINTHDMTPFGYYGIGIPFADSFFMYNGSNTDKVIDYGDVRKPHELSWFKGTSNQPYAASILNYYIHVGWIDTLHSWGDFTMKDPFETRFSPELAAQAIQALKANGDYLTVWTDHGNQSNVDDMGDFGLTRFYRYQQGANPWSPYYHADMTIPYGVRFIWADGANDHFGMSSMIYPMRLPNGDKVWGFWRYTSNGWNRYGQPEWNWTVGDLSEQITRQKLEWLEQHHDYSIIAQHLEALNTKLPLPPNAIDALWLLAGQYDQKKLLIATTSQLLNYNVVQQYVRYHVTYGDGKAYIHIDGVVDPVDGSYMPTLADIRGLTFYTTNPNNTVIELGNLPVPDSLIVRNPSDGHAPSIGIRWFTWSTKNYAINSKSVY
;
A
#
# COMPACT_ATOMS: atom_id res chain seq x y z
N MET A 1 8.57 54.63 3.49
CA MET A 1 7.60 54.12 4.49
C MET A 1 7.16 52.73 4.06
N LYS A 2 7.58 51.70 4.80
CA LYS A 2 7.28 50.28 4.57
C LYS A 2 5.86 49.97 5.07
N LYS A 3 5.08 49.22 4.30
CA LYS A 3 3.95 48.43 4.83
C LYS A 3 4.11 46.99 4.37
N ASN A 4 4.53 46.16 5.31
CA ASN A 4 4.62 44.71 5.21
C ASN A 4 3.21 44.12 5.05
N LYS A 5 2.96 43.37 3.98
CA LYS A 5 1.85 42.41 3.92
C LYS A 5 2.39 41.05 4.37
N LYS A 6 1.94 40.61 5.55
CA LYS A 6 2.13 39.24 6.05
C LYS A 6 1.35 38.29 5.16
N ILE A 7 2.06 37.34 4.55
CA ILE A 7 1.50 36.13 3.96
C ILE A 7 1.41 35.12 5.11
N TRP A 8 0.22 34.59 5.36
CA TRP A 8 -0.04 33.52 6.33
C TRP A 8 0.06 32.16 5.61
N PRO A 9 0.67 31.11 6.20
CA PRO A 9 0.58 29.76 5.68
C PRO A 9 -0.71 29.10 6.17
N VAL A 10 -1.32 28.32 5.27
CA VAL A 10 -2.50 27.49 5.51
C VAL A 10 -2.05 26.23 6.24
N TRP A 11 -2.62 25.98 7.42
CA TRP A 11 -2.58 24.69 8.11
C TRP A 11 -4.00 24.22 8.40
N ALA A 12 -4.15 22.90 8.33
CA ALA A 12 -5.33 22.08 8.56
C ALA A 12 -6.16 22.44 9.80
N ALA A 13 -7.49 22.43 9.63
CA ALA A 13 -8.44 21.94 10.64
C ALA A 13 -9.82 21.76 10.00
N GLY A 14 -10.42 20.59 10.21
CA GLY A 14 -11.77 20.27 9.79
C GLY A 14 -12.85 21.12 10.47
N VAL A 15 -14.02 21.14 9.83
CA VAL A 15 -15.28 21.54 10.44
C VAL A 15 -16.33 20.50 10.03
N ILE A 16 -16.72 19.68 11.00
CA ILE A 16 -17.93 18.86 10.95
C ILE A 16 -19.11 19.80 11.18
N ALA A 17 -20.00 19.90 10.21
CA ALA A 17 -21.32 20.51 10.41
C ALA A 17 -22.31 19.41 10.86
N ALA A 18 -22.75 19.51 12.11
CA ALA A 18 -23.89 18.77 12.63
C ALA A 18 -25.17 19.28 11.95
N ALA A 19 -25.95 18.38 11.34
CA ALA A 19 -27.30 18.67 10.87
C ALA A 19 -28.31 17.82 11.65
N ALA A 20 -29.37 18.50 12.08
CA ALA A 20 -30.35 18.05 13.05
C ALA A 20 -31.28 16.94 12.56
N ILE A 21 -31.78 16.20 13.55
CA ILE A 21 -32.76 15.12 13.48
C ILE A 21 -34.10 15.66 12.94
N GLY A 22 -34.51 15.17 11.78
CA GLY A 22 -35.87 15.29 11.24
C GLY A 22 -36.55 13.92 11.23
N THR A 23 -37.51 13.75 12.13
CA THR A 23 -38.38 12.56 12.22
C THR A 23 -39.27 12.45 10.99
N GLY A 24 -39.04 11.44 10.15
CA GLY A 24 -39.88 11.08 9.01
C GLY A 24 -40.24 9.59 9.06
N ILE A 25 -41.50 9.31 9.40
CA ILE A 25 -42.11 7.98 9.40
C ILE A 25 -42.40 7.58 7.95
N TYR A 26 -41.79 6.51 7.44
CA TYR A 26 -42.25 5.85 6.20
C TYR A 26 -42.12 4.32 6.26
N GLY A 27 -43.28 3.68 6.30
CA GLY A 27 -43.69 2.55 5.46
C GLY A 27 -42.72 1.37 5.27
N LEU A 28 -42.97 0.31 6.06
CA LEU A 28 -42.60 -1.06 5.70
C LEU A 28 -43.30 -1.47 4.40
N GLN A 29 -42.54 -1.57 3.30
CA GLN A 29 -42.93 -2.35 2.13
C GLN A 29 -42.00 -3.55 1.99
N GLN A 30 -42.55 -4.72 2.27
CA GLN A 30 -41.93 -6.02 2.03
C GLN A 30 -41.66 -6.19 0.54
N SER A 31 -40.39 -6.26 0.15
CA SER A 31 -39.99 -6.66 -1.20
C SER A 31 -40.20 -8.16 -1.37
N LYS A 32 -41.14 -8.52 -2.24
CA LYS A 32 -41.41 -9.88 -2.68
C LYS A 32 -40.19 -10.46 -3.41
N HIS A 33 -39.81 -11.67 -3.03
CA HIS A 33 -38.90 -12.55 -3.77
C HIS A 33 -39.32 -12.65 -5.25
N PRO A 34 -38.39 -12.49 -6.22
CA PRO A 34 -38.61 -12.96 -7.58
C PRO A 34 -38.41 -14.47 -7.62
N GLN A 35 -39.47 -15.20 -7.99
CA GLN A 35 -39.38 -16.60 -8.40
C GLN A 35 -38.52 -16.68 -9.67
N THR A 36 -37.44 -17.46 -9.61
CA THR A 36 -36.62 -17.80 -10.77
C THR A 36 -37.33 -18.87 -11.60
N ASN A 37 -37.70 -18.53 -12.83
CA ASN A 37 -38.08 -19.48 -13.87
C ASN A 37 -36.87 -20.36 -14.26
N PRO A 38 -37.02 -21.69 -14.36
CA PRO A 38 -35.96 -22.56 -14.87
C PRO A 38 -36.11 -22.66 -16.39
N GLY A 39 -35.27 -21.95 -17.13
CA GLY A 39 -35.25 -22.07 -18.58
C GLY A 39 -34.18 -21.19 -19.21
N ASN A 40 -33.20 -21.86 -19.84
CA ASN A 40 -32.07 -21.32 -20.60
C ASN A 40 -30.91 -20.77 -19.77
N MET A 41 -30.00 -21.67 -19.39
CA MET A 41 -28.58 -21.33 -19.30
C MET A 41 -27.79 -22.17 -20.31
N THR A 42 -27.25 -21.45 -21.27
CA THR A 42 -26.22 -21.80 -22.24
C THR A 42 -25.09 -22.62 -21.61
N GLN A 43 -24.70 -23.71 -22.28
CA GLN A 43 -23.45 -24.41 -22.01
C GLN A 43 -22.28 -23.43 -22.15
N GLU A 44 -21.68 -23.04 -21.01
CA GLU A 44 -20.30 -22.58 -21.00
C GLU A 44 -19.42 -23.74 -21.50
N LEU A 45 -18.95 -23.63 -22.74
CA LEU A 45 -17.86 -24.44 -23.25
C LEU A 45 -16.60 -24.09 -22.45
N SER A 46 -16.39 -24.76 -21.32
CA SER A 46 -15.09 -24.80 -20.67
C SER A 46 -14.13 -25.50 -21.65
N LEU A 47 -13.32 -24.73 -22.37
CA LEU A 47 -12.21 -25.25 -23.15
C LEU A 47 -11.23 -25.88 -22.18
N GLN A 48 -11.37 -27.18 -21.92
CA GLN A 48 -10.34 -27.93 -21.22
C GLN A 48 -9.04 -27.84 -22.03
N PRO A 49 -7.88 -27.65 -21.37
CA PRO A 49 -6.61 -27.53 -22.08
C PRO A 49 -6.37 -28.80 -22.91
N SER A 50 -6.28 -28.64 -24.23
CA SER A 50 -5.94 -29.71 -25.16
C SER A 50 -4.56 -30.25 -24.81
N THR A 51 -4.52 -31.47 -24.26
CA THR A 51 -3.27 -32.17 -23.93
C THR A 51 -2.50 -32.62 -25.17
N GLN A 52 -3.09 -32.50 -26.37
CA GLN A 52 -2.52 -32.98 -27.63
C GLN A 52 -1.74 -31.90 -28.40
N GLN A 53 -1.87 -30.62 -28.04
CA GLN A 53 -1.12 -29.54 -28.70
C GLN A 53 0.30 -29.43 -28.12
N ALA A 54 1.30 -29.31 -28.99
CA ALA A 54 2.66 -28.96 -28.58
C ALA A 54 2.65 -27.61 -27.84
N PRO A 55 3.33 -27.51 -26.68
CA PRO A 55 3.34 -26.28 -25.90
C PRO A 55 4.08 -25.19 -26.67
N LYS A 56 3.50 -23.99 -26.70
CA LYS A 56 4.10 -22.76 -27.23
C LYS A 56 3.79 -21.63 -26.26
N VAL A 57 4.83 -20.94 -25.79
CA VAL A 57 4.70 -19.77 -24.91
C VAL A 57 4.37 -18.55 -25.78
N LEU A 58 3.34 -17.80 -25.39
CA LEU A 58 2.77 -16.71 -26.19
C LEU A 58 3.13 -15.31 -25.64
N GLY A 59 3.60 -15.25 -24.40
CA GLY A 59 3.95 -14.01 -23.71
C GLY A 59 3.63 -14.07 -22.22
N MET A 60 4.00 -13.02 -21.51
CA MET A 60 3.71 -12.86 -20.08
C MET A 60 2.48 -11.97 -19.88
N ARG A 61 1.66 -12.31 -18.89
CA ARG A 61 0.55 -11.46 -18.43
C ARG A 61 1.08 -10.29 -17.62
N LYS A 62 0.33 -9.19 -17.61
CA LYS A 62 0.63 -8.04 -16.75
C LYS A 62 0.30 -8.30 -15.28
N PHE A 63 -0.75 -9.07 -14.99
CA PHE A 63 -1.17 -9.38 -13.62
C PHE A 63 -1.29 -10.89 -13.40
N PRO A 64 -1.24 -11.32 -12.12
CA PRO A 64 -1.48 -12.72 -11.77
C PRO A 64 -2.88 -13.15 -12.22
N TYR A 65 -3.00 -14.37 -12.74
CA TYR A 65 -4.31 -14.90 -13.10
C TYR A 65 -5.21 -15.06 -11.85
N PRO A 66 -6.52 -14.78 -11.94
CA PRO A 66 -7.29 -14.31 -13.11
C PRO A 66 -7.41 -12.78 -13.20
N TYR A 67 -6.74 -12.05 -12.31
CA TYR A 67 -6.93 -10.62 -12.14
C TYR A 67 -6.49 -9.83 -13.37
N GLN A 68 -7.17 -8.71 -13.61
CA GLN A 68 -6.89 -7.81 -14.73
C GLN A 68 -6.27 -6.48 -14.29
N ALA A 69 -6.28 -6.20 -12.99
CA ALA A 69 -5.72 -5.00 -12.37
C ALA A 69 -5.23 -5.33 -10.96
N MET A 70 -4.48 -4.41 -10.34
CA MET A 70 -3.98 -4.56 -8.97
C MET A 70 -4.11 -3.26 -8.18
N LEU A 71 -4.50 -3.35 -6.91
CA LEU A 71 -4.68 -2.20 -6.02
C LEU A 71 -4.09 -2.45 -4.63
N ALA A 72 -3.50 -1.41 -4.06
CA ALA A 72 -3.15 -1.34 -2.64
C ALA A 72 -3.75 -0.09 -1.98
N ILE A 73 -4.01 -0.17 -0.67
CA ILE A 73 -4.25 0.99 0.18
C ILE A 73 -2.94 1.24 0.94
N SER A 74 -2.43 2.46 0.84
CA SER A 74 -1.24 2.93 1.55
C SER A 74 -1.73 3.92 2.61
N SER A 75 -1.87 3.46 3.85
CA SER A 75 -2.28 4.29 4.98
C SER A 75 -1.06 4.88 5.68
N ASP A 76 -1.19 6.14 6.08
CA ASP A 76 -0.18 6.90 6.80
C ASP A 76 -0.50 6.89 8.31
N ALA A 77 0.51 6.64 9.14
CA ALA A 77 0.39 6.42 10.59
C ALA A 77 -0.01 7.68 11.40
N ASP A 78 -0.48 8.73 10.73
CA ASP A 78 -0.92 9.96 11.36
C ASP A 78 -2.08 9.74 12.33
N HIS A 79 -1.87 10.21 13.54
CA HIS A 79 -2.74 10.07 14.70
C HIS A 79 -2.93 8.64 15.18
N GLU A 80 -2.19 7.66 14.66
CA GLU A 80 -2.37 6.26 14.99
C GLU A 80 -2.25 6.00 16.50
N THR A 81 -3.13 5.16 17.02
CA THR A 81 -3.00 4.56 18.36
C THR A 81 -3.11 3.05 18.18
N LEU A 82 -2.56 2.28 19.13
CA LEU A 82 -2.66 0.81 19.08
C LEU A 82 -4.12 0.35 18.97
N ARG A 83 -5.04 1.07 19.61
CA ARG A 83 -6.47 0.81 19.53
C ARG A 83 -7.02 0.97 18.12
N LYS A 84 -6.73 2.10 17.45
CA LYS A 84 -7.24 2.37 16.09
C LYS A 84 -6.62 1.42 15.08
N PHE A 85 -5.31 1.22 15.15
CA PHE A 85 -4.59 0.22 14.38
C PHE A 85 -5.27 -1.16 14.48
N ASN A 86 -5.49 -1.66 15.70
CA ASN A 86 -6.15 -2.95 15.91
C ASN A 86 -7.56 -2.99 15.30
N LEU A 87 -8.39 -1.96 15.52
CA LEU A 87 -9.75 -1.94 14.97
C LEU A 87 -9.77 -2.00 13.44
N ILE A 88 -8.85 -1.27 12.80
CA ILE A 88 -8.77 -1.19 11.34
C ILE A 88 -8.26 -2.51 10.78
N HIS A 89 -7.19 -3.08 11.33
CA HIS A 89 -6.67 -4.38 10.92
C HIS A 89 -7.64 -5.54 11.20
N GLU A 90 -8.33 -5.52 12.34
CA GLU A 90 -9.39 -6.51 12.63
C GLU A 90 -10.50 -6.46 11.58
N PHE A 91 -10.93 -5.26 11.18
CA PHE A 91 -11.95 -5.11 10.15
C PHE A 91 -11.46 -5.46 8.75
N ILE A 92 -10.27 -5.02 8.34
CA ILE A 92 -9.80 -5.19 6.96
C ILE A 92 -9.23 -6.59 6.73
N ASN A 93 -8.40 -7.11 7.65
CA ASN A 93 -7.61 -8.32 7.39
C ASN A 93 -8.23 -9.62 7.87
N THR A 94 -9.21 -9.58 8.77
CA THR A 94 -9.77 -10.80 9.38
C THR A 94 -11.15 -11.13 8.83
N HIS A 95 -11.71 -12.27 9.25
CA HIS A 95 -13.13 -12.58 9.11
C HIS A 95 -13.85 -12.68 10.46
N ASP A 96 -13.25 -12.11 11.52
CA ASP A 96 -13.81 -12.14 12.86
C ASP A 96 -14.92 -11.08 13.00
N MET A 97 -15.82 -11.29 13.96
CA MET A 97 -16.82 -10.27 14.31
C MET A 97 -16.12 -9.07 14.96
N THR A 98 -16.34 -7.88 14.41
CA THR A 98 -15.64 -6.67 14.85
C THR A 98 -16.52 -5.75 15.71
N PRO A 99 -15.91 -4.80 16.45
CA PRO A 99 -16.64 -3.76 17.17
C PRO A 99 -17.49 -2.83 16.30
N PHE A 100 -17.31 -2.84 14.96
CA PHE A 100 -18.16 -2.11 14.02
C PHE A 100 -19.54 -2.76 13.83
N GLY A 101 -19.77 -3.96 14.37
CA GLY A 101 -21.02 -4.69 14.19
C GLY A 101 -21.06 -5.54 12.91
N TYR A 102 -19.92 -5.69 12.23
CA TYR A 102 -19.75 -6.47 11.01
C TYR A 102 -18.60 -7.46 11.16
N TYR A 103 -18.64 -8.55 10.41
CA TYR A 103 -17.44 -9.39 10.22
C TYR A 103 -16.39 -8.62 9.42
N GLY A 104 -15.12 -8.90 9.70
CA GLY A 104 -14.03 -8.40 8.87
C GLY A 104 -14.10 -8.91 7.43
N ILE A 105 -13.52 -8.15 6.51
CA ILE A 105 -13.61 -8.37 5.06
C ILE A 105 -12.49 -9.23 4.49
N GLY A 106 -11.44 -9.53 5.28
CA GLY A 106 -10.39 -10.51 4.95
C GLY A 106 -9.52 -10.20 3.74
N ILE A 107 -9.31 -8.94 3.38
CA ILE A 107 -8.43 -8.55 2.28
C ILE A 107 -7.01 -8.21 2.76
N PRO A 108 -5.98 -8.34 1.91
CA PRO A 108 -4.62 -7.89 2.23
C PRO A 108 -4.57 -6.38 2.45
N PHE A 109 -3.98 -5.99 3.59
CA PHE A 109 -3.72 -4.61 3.95
C PHE A 109 -2.58 -4.59 4.96
N ALA A 110 -1.64 -3.67 4.75
CA ALA A 110 -0.57 -3.38 5.69
C ALA A 110 -0.48 -1.86 5.82
N ASP A 111 -0.12 -1.44 7.03
CA ASP A 111 0.03 -0.04 7.38
C ASP A 111 1.49 0.41 7.35
N SER A 112 1.67 1.71 7.52
CA SER A 112 2.92 2.32 7.88
C SER A 112 3.02 2.52 9.40
N PHE A 113 4.19 2.94 9.90
CA PHE A 113 4.35 3.31 11.31
C PHE A 113 5.53 4.27 11.48
N PHE A 114 5.62 4.86 12.67
CA PHE A 114 6.71 5.73 13.08
C PHE A 114 7.73 5.03 14.00
N MET A 115 9.03 5.31 13.81
CA MET A 115 10.03 4.93 14.82
C MET A 115 10.00 5.88 16.02
N TYR A 116 9.71 7.16 15.78
CA TYR A 116 9.69 8.20 16.81
C TYR A 116 8.42 9.06 16.76
N ASN A 117 8.04 9.61 17.91
CA ASN A 117 7.07 10.71 17.98
C ASN A 117 7.77 11.94 18.57
N GLY A 118 8.31 12.78 17.69
CA GLY A 118 8.98 14.02 18.03
C GLY A 118 8.05 15.21 18.18
N SER A 119 6.75 15.07 17.90
CA SER A 119 5.80 16.19 17.86
C SER A 119 5.73 16.96 19.18
N ASN A 120 5.52 18.28 19.10
CA ASN A 120 5.15 19.12 20.24
C ASN A 120 3.73 19.68 20.15
N THR A 121 2.93 19.15 19.22
CA THR A 121 1.52 19.50 19.12
C THR A 121 0.73 18.76 20.20
N ASP A 122 -0.26 19.44 20.79
CA ASP A 122 -1.11 18.87 21.84
C ASP A 122 -2.54 18.74 21.30
N LYS A 123 -2.70 17.83 20.33
CA LYS A 123 -3.98 17.51 19.70
C LYS A 123 -4.55 16.26 20.33
N VAL A 124 -5.88 16.19 20.41
CA VAL A 124 -6.60 14.94 20.71
C VAL A 124 -6.60 14.08 19.45
N ILE A 125 -5.97 12.92 19.53
CA ILE A 125 -5.81 11.98 18.41
C ILE A 125 -6.75 10.79 18.52
N ASP A 126 -7.29 10.49 19.70
CA ASP A 126 -8.19 9.35 19.87
C ASP A 126 -9.33 9.60 20.88
N TYR A 127 -10.33 8.74 20.80
CA TYR A 127 -11.45 8.66 21.73
C TYR A 127 -10.96 8.55 23.18
N GLY A 128 -11.60 9.30 24.09
CA GLY A 128 -11.23 9.30 25.50
C GLY A 128 -10.11 10.29 25.85
N ASP A 129 -9.92 11.33 25.03
CA ASP A 129 -8.93 12.41 25.25
C ASP A 129 -7.46 11.96 25.13
N VAL A 130 -7.19 10.91 24.35
CA VAL A 130 -5.80 10.48 24.07
C VAL A 130 -5.12 11.57 23.25
N ARG A 131 -3.98 12.03 23.74
CA ARG A 131 -3.22 13.16 23.17
C ARG A 131 -2.09 12.69 22.27
N LYS A 132 -1.69 13.55 21.33
CA LYS A 132 -0.65 13.30 20.33
C LYS A 132 0.65 12.67 20.87
N PRO A 133 1.18 12.97 22.07
CA PRO A 133 2.36 12.27 22.61
C PRO A 133 2.19 10.75 22.82
N HIS A 134 0.98 10.22 22.72
CA HIS A 134 0.67 8.79 22.81
C HIS A 134 0.53 8.10 21.45
N GLU A 135 0.69 8.84 20.34
CA GLU A 135 0.70 8.26 19.00
C GLU A 135 1.66 7.09 18.90
N LEU A 136 1.22 6.06 18.19
CA LEU A 136 1.91 4.79 18.10
C LEU A 136 3.28 4.99 17.44
N SER A 137 4.31 4.55 18.15
CA SER A 137 5.69 4.66 17.70
C SER A 137 6.55 3.60 18.36
N TRP A 138 7.68 3.28 17.74
CA TRP A 138 8.61 2.27 18.26
C TRP A 138 9.25 2.72 19.57
N PHE A 139 9.83 3.92 19.58
CA PHE A 139 10.45 4.55 20.74
C PHE A 139 9.51 5.53 21.44
N LYS A 140 9.74 5.75 22.72
CA LYS A 140 9.02 6.77 23.49
C LYS A 140 9.59 8.15 23.16
N GLY A 141 8.82 8.96 22.45
CA GLY A 141 9.25 10.29 22.04
C GLY A 141 10.43 10.23 21.06
N THR A 142 11.50 10.96 21.35
CA THR A 142 12.82 10.86 20.68
C THR A 142 13.88 10.22 21.58
N SER A 143 13.47 9.48 22.60
CA SER A 143 14.39 8.79 23.53
C SER A 143 14.84 7.44 22.99
N ASN A 144 15.75 6.78 23.71
CA ASN A 144 16.14 5.40 23.42
C ASN A 144 15.29 4.33 24.13
N GLN A 145 14.21 4.73 24.79
CA GLN A 145 13.34 3.82 25.53
C GLN A 145 12.30 3.23 24.57
N PRO A 146 12.15 1.89 24.50
CA PRO A 146 11.06 1.28 23.75
C PRO A 146 9.69 1.76 24.27
N TYR A 147 8.75 1.99 23.34
CA TYR A 147 7.34 2.27 23.64
C TYR A 147 6.45 1.10 23.19
N ALA A 148 6.19 0.97 21.90
CA ALA A 148 5.42 -0.13 21.31
C ALA A 148 6.28 -1.13 20.51
N ALA A 149 7.61 -1.08 20.69
CA ALA A 149 8.61 -1.88 19.97
C ALA A 149 8.18 -3.33 19.67
N SER A 150 7.97 -4.15 20.70
CA SER A 150 7.66 -5.58 20.51
C SER A 150 6.35 -5.83 19.76
N ILE A 151 5.38 -4.91 19.85
CA ILE A 151 4.09 -5.00 19.16
C ILE A 151 4.28 -4.66 17.68
N LEU A 152 4.97 -3.56 17.39
CA LEU A 152 5.25 -3.13 16.01
C LEU A 152 6.15 -4.12 15.28
N ASN A 153 7.19 -4.63 15.94
CA ASN A 153 8.04 -5.72 15.44
C ASN A 153 7.20 -6.97 15.06
N TYR A 154 6.27 -7.35 15.93
CA TYR A 154 5.38 -8.46 15.65
C TYR A 154 4.44 -8.18 14.45
N TYR A 155 3.90 -6.96 14.34
CA TYR A 155 3.06 -6.55 13.20
C TYR A 155 3.81 -6.49 11.87
N ILE A 156 5.10 -6.16 11.88
CA ILE A 156 5.98 -6.32 10.72
C ILE A 156 6.06 -7.80 10.32
N HIS A 157 6.32 -8.71 11.27
CA HIS A 157 6.49 -10.14 10.99
C HIS A 157 5.22 -10.86 10.49
N VAL A 158 4.04 -10.43 10.94
CA VAL A 158 2.76 -10.97 10.45
C VAL A 158 2.24 -10.26 9.20
N GLY A 159 2.95 -9.24 8.72
CA GLY A 159 2.62 -8.49 7.50
C GLY A 159 1.51 -7.46 7.65
N TRP A 160 1.20 -7.03 8.87
CA TRP A 160 0.29 -5.90 9.14
C TRP A 160 0.99 -4.55 9.01
N ILE A 161 2.33 -4.52 9.01
CA ILE A 161 3.12 -3.31 8.72
C ILE A 161 4.12 -3.65 7.61
N ASP A 162 4.22 -2.80 6.58
CA ASP A 162 5.18 -2.98 5.49
C ASP A 162 5.86 -1.70 5.00
N THR A 163 5.53 -0.56 5.61
CA THR A 163 5.99 0.78 5.21
C THR A 163 6.56 1.55 6.40
N LEU A 164 7.66 2.27 6.19
CA LEU A 164 8.15 3.30 7.12
C LEU A 164 7.50 4.62 6.75
N HIS A 165 6.79 5.26 7.68
CA HIS A 165 6.31 6.62 7.48
C HIS A 165 7.34 7.58 8.05
N SER A 166 8.33 7.98 7.24
CA SER A 166 9.55 8.67 7.68
C SER A 166 10.27 7.96 8.86
N TRP A 167 11.20 8.63 9.55
CA TRP A 167 11.71 8.11 10.83
C TRP A 167 10.78 8.45 12.00
N GLY A 168 9.89 9.43 11.88
CA GLY A 168 9.02 9.81 12.97
C GLY A 168 8.15 10.99 12.66
N ASP A 169 7.09 11.18 13.44
CA ASP A 169 6.37 12.46 13.37
C ASP A 169 7.16 13.52 14.13
N PHE A 170 7.83 14.39 13.39
CA PHE A 170 8.56 15.54 13.92
C PHE A 170 7.77 16.85 13.78
N THR A 171 6.46 16.80 13.54
CA THR A 171 5.60 17.97 13.38
C THR A 171 5.66 18.90 14.59
N MET A 172 6.20 20.11 14.41
CA MET A 172 6.29 21.14 15.45
C MET A 172 5.28 22.26 15.23
N LYS A 173 4.89 22.95 16.31
CA LYS A 173 4.09 24.19 16.24
C LYS A 173 4.80 25.29 15.44
N ASP A 174 6.12 25.41 15.58
CA ASP A 174 6.96 26.21 14.68
C ASP A 174 7.52 25.28 13.59
N PRO A 175 7.05 25.39 12.33
CA PRO A 175 7.46 24.50 11.25
C PRO A 175 8.94 24.65 10.84
N PHE A 176 9.69 25.61 11.42
CA PHE A 176 11.13 25.77 11.18
C PHE A 176 12.00 25.16 12.28
N GLU A 177 11.41 24.63 13.34
CA GLU A 177 12.10 23.82 14.33
C GLU A 177 11.91 22.33 14.01
N THR A 178 12.83 21.50 14.45
CA THR A 178 12.71 20.03 14.36
C THR A 178 13.37 19.38 15.57
N ARG A 179 12.94 18.16 15.89
CA ARG A 179 13.61 17.29 16.86
C ARG A 179 14.34 16.12 16.20
N PHE A 180 14.31 16.03 14.87
CA PHE A 180 15.04 15.01 14.15
C PHE A 180 16.56 15.25 14.24
N SER A 181 17.31 14.16 14.31
CA SER A 181 18.75 14.15 14.09
C SER A 181 19.17 12.83 13.41
N PRO A 182 20.28 12.81 12.65
CA PRO A 182 20.76 11.58 12.01
C PRO A 182 21.05 10.44 12.98
N GLU A 183 21.35 10.73 14.26
CA GLU A 183 21.53 9.71 15.28
C GLU A 183 20.25 8.92 15.57
N LEU A 184 19.07 9.57 15.45
CA LEU A 184 17.78 8.88 15.56
C LEU A 184 17.60 7.89 14.40
N ALA A 185 17.95 8.28 13.17
CA ALA A 185 17.92 7.37 12.02
C ALA A 185 18.84 6.16 12.23
N ALA A 186 20.09 6.40 12.65
CA ALA A 186 21.05 5.33 12.92
C ALA A 186 20.56 4.36 14.00
N GLN A 187 19.98 4.89 15.08
CA GLN A 187 19.41 4.10 16.16
C GLN A 187 18.19 3.30 15.73
N ALA A 188 17.28 3.89 14.96
CA ALA A 188 16.12 3.20 14.41
C ALA A 188 16.53 2.03 13.51
N ILE A 189 17.49 2.25 12.61
CA ILE A 189 18.05 1.18 11.77
C ILE A 189 18.63 0.05 12.61
N GLN A 190 19.38 0.38 13.67
CA GLN A 190 19.95 -0.62 14.57
C GLN A 190 18.84 -1.45 15.26
N ALA A 191 17.77 -0.79 15.72
CA ALA A 191 16.65 -1.45 16.38
C ALA A 191 15.91 -2.41 15.44
N LEU A 192 15.63 -1.97 14.20
CA LEU A 192 14.98 -2.80 13.19
C LEU A 192 15.86 -3.99 12.79
N LYS A 193 17.15 -3.75 12.50
CA LYS A 193 18.11 -4.83 12.18
C LYS A 193 18.25 -5.85 13.31
N ALA A 194 18.24 -5.41 14.57
CA ALA A 194 18.33 -6.30 15.72
C ALA A 194 17.14 -7.28 15.82
N ASN A 195 15.98 -6.93 15.24
CA ASN A 195 14.81 -7.78 15.17
C ASN A 195 14.66 -8.52 13.82
N GLY A 196 15.59 -8.32 12.88
CA GLY A 196 15.51 -8.88 11.53
C GLY A 196 14.47 -8.20 10.64
N ASP A 197 14.08 -6.96 10.97
CA ASP A 197 13.09 -6.20 10.22
C ASP A 197 13.75 -5.39 9.11
N TYR A 198 13.28 -5.57 7.88
CA TYR A 198 13.77 -4.89 6.68
C TYR A 198 12.59 -4.35 5.87
N LEU A 199 12.32 -3.06 6.05
CA LEU A 199 11.26 -2.35 5.35
C LEU A 199 11.83 -1.63 4.12
N THR A 200 11.15 -1.78 2.99
CA THR A 200 11.65 -1.31 1.69
C THR A 200 10.91 -0.09 1.18
N VAL A 201 9.75 0.22 1.77
CA VAL A 201 8.85 1.31 1.39
C VAL A 201 8.95 2.43 2.41
N TRP A 202 9.05 3.65 1.91
CA TRP A 202 9.15 4.88 2.66
C TRP A 202 8.11 5.88 2.15
N THR A 203 7.30 6.43 3.04
CA THR A 203 6.36 7.52 2.76
C THR A 203 6.75 8.77 3.54
N ASP A 204 6.83 9.90 2.83
CA ASP A 204 7.07 11.24 3.40
C ASP A 204 5.73 11.93 3.65
N HIS A 205 5.42 12.36 4.87
CA HIS A 205 4.36 13.34 5.08
C HIS A 205 4.57 14.14 6.37
N GLY A 206 4.07 15.38 6.38
CA GLY A 206 4.00 16.22 7.57
C GLY A 206 4.26 17.70 7.27
N ASN A 207 4.57 18.48 8.31
CA ASN A 207 4.99 19.87 8.13
C ASN A 207 6.49 20.02 7.86
N GLN A 208 6.95 21.26 7.66
CA GLN A 208 8.35 21.56 7.34
C GLN A 208 9.35 21.22 8.47
N SER A 209 8.88 20.72 9.62
CA SER A 209 9.72 20.19 10.68
C SER A 209 10.19 18.75 10.43
N ASN A 210 9.52 18.00 9.54
CA ASN A 210 9.88 16.63 9.15
C ASN A 210 11.03 16.66 8.14
N VAL A 211 12.18 17.15 8.61
CA VAL A 211 13.34 17.38 7.76
C VAL A 211 14.05 16.10 7.34
N ASP A 212 13.67 14.96 7.93
CA ASP A 212 14.07 13.61 7.54
C ASP A 212 13.38 13.11 6.27
N ASP A 213 12.29 13.76 5.84
CA ASP A 213 11.69 13.46 4.54
C ASP A 213 12.72 13.60 3.39
N MET A 214 12.54 12.82 2.33
CA MET A 214 13.46 12.77 1.20
C MET A 214 12.80 12.43 -0.14
N GLY A 215 13.18 13.15 -1.18
CA GLY A 215 12.83 12.81 -2.56
C GLY A 215 12.79 14.03 -3.46
N ASP A 216 11.95 15.00 -3.12
CA ASP A 216 11.63 16.18 -3.92
C ASP A 216 12.39 17.45 -3.48
N PHE A 217 13.48 17.26 -2.72
CA PHE A 217 14.30 18.36 -2.21
C PHE A 217 14.64 19.38 -3.30
N GLY A 218 14.20 20.62 -3.10
CA GLY A 218 14.53 21.74 -3.97
C GLY A 218 13.75 21.81 -5.29
N LEU A 219 12.82 20.88 -5.57
CA LEU A 219 11.92 20.99 -6.73
C LEU A 219 11.05 22.24 -6.65
N THR A 220 10.56 22.56 -5.45
CA THR A 220 9.83 23.80 -5.16
C THR A 220 10.32 24.43 -3.85
N ARG A 221 9.84 25.64 -3.54
CA ARG A 221 10.12 26.26 -2.23
C ARG A 221 9.54 25.47 -1.07
N PHE A 222 8.41 24.78 -1.29
CA PHE A 222 7.76 23.97 -0.27
C PHE A 222 8.68 22.83 0.17
N TYR A 223 9.13 22.00 -0.78
CA TYR A 223 10.00 20.83 -0.56
C TYR A 223 11.45 21.13 -0.11
N ARG A 224 11.77 22.36 0.27
CA ARG A 224 13.10 22.66 0.84
C ARG A 224 13.30 22.07 2.24
N TYR A 225 12.24 21.58 2.87
CA TYR A 225 12.33 20.96 4.18
C TYR A 225 12.80 19.50 4.11
N GLN A 226 12.57 18.79 2.99
CA GLN A 226 12.98 17.40 2.79
C GLN A 226 14.50 17.30 2.66
N GLN A 227 15.21 17.14 3.77
CA GLN A 227 16.66 17.25 3.84
C GLN A 227 17.35 15.90 4.03
N GLY A 228 16.60 14.81 4.21
CA GLY A 228 17.13 13.48 4.54
C GLY A 228 18.14 12.94 3.52
N ALA A 229 18.01 13.35 2.26
CA ALA A 229 18.91 12.97 1.17
C ALA A 229 19.82 14.11 0.67
N ASN A 230 19.85 15.26 1.34
CA ASN A 230 20.77 16.36 1.01
C ASN A 230 22.12 16.17 1.76
N PRO A 231 23.24 15.85 1.08
CA PRO A 231 24.52 15.55 1.72
C PRO A 231 25.17 16.74 2.44
N TRP A 232 24.68 17.96 2.22
CA TRP A 232 25.16 19.17 2.91
C TRP A 232 24.29 19.57 4.11
N SER A 233 23.22 18.81 4.37
CA SER A 233 22.31 19.07 5.48
C SER A 233 22.84 18.47 6.78
N PRO A 234 22.64 19.13 7.94
CA PRO A 234 22.83 18.47 9.24
C PRO A 234 21.81 17.34 9.50
N TYR A 235 20.79 17.21 8.66
CA TYR A 235 19.74 16.18 8.74
C TYR A 235 19.94 15.05 7.73
N TYR A 236 21.10 14.97 7.08
CA TYR A 236 21.39 13.92 6.11
C TYR A 236 21.43 12.53 6.76
N HIS A 237 20.70 11.57 6.20
CA HIS A 237 20.72 10.17 6.64
C HIS A 237 20.50 9.15 5.51
N ALA A 238 20.30 9.57 4.26
CA ALA A 238 20.06 8.66 3.13
C ALA A 238 21.23 7.68 2.91
N ASP A 239 22.46 8.05 3.28
CA ASP A 239 23.62 7.16 3.29
C ASP A 239 23.49 5.96 4.24
N MET A 240 22.57 6.02 5.21
CA MET A 240 22.23 4.92 6.10
C MET A 240 20.89 4.28 5.73
N THR A 241 19.89 5.08 5.33
CA THR A 241 18.54 4.62 5.00
C THR A 241 18.50 3.75 3.74
N ILE A 242 19.21 4.14 2.68
CA ILE A 242 19.22 3.35 1.43
C ILE A 242 19.96 2.02 1.63
N PRO A 243 21.17 1.97 2.23
CA PRO A 243 21.83 0.70 2.53
C PRO A 243 21.14 -0.16 3.59
N TYR A 244 20.21 0.40 4.39
CA TYR A 244 19.35 -0.40 5.27
C TYR A 244 18.37 -1.28 4.47
N GLY A 245 17.88 -0.79 3.32
CA GLY A 245 16.99 -1.53 2.43
C GLY A 245 15.83 -0.72 1.84
N VAL A 246 15.65 0.54 2.25
CA VAL A 246 14.65 1.42 1.65
C VAL A 246 15.01 1.67 0.19
N ARG A 247 14.06 1.39 -0.69
CA ARG A 247 14.23 1.52 -2.15
C ARG A 247 13.01 2.07 -2.86
N PHE A 248 11.84 2.06 -2.24
CA PHE A 248 10.63 2.71 -2.73
C PHE A 248 10.33 3.94 -1.88
N ILE A 249 10.22 5.11 -2.49
CA ILE A 249 10.01 6.38 -1.81
C ILE A 249 8.83 7.11 -2.46
N TRP A 250 7.87 7.56 -1.64
CA TRP A 250 6.89 8.56 -2.06
C TRP A 250 7.26 9.91 -1.45
N ALA A 251 7.59 10.86 -2.33
CA ALA A 251 8.21 12.14 -1.98
C ALA A 251 7.20 13.27 -1.63
N ASP A 252 6.04 12.93 -1.05
CA ASP A 252 4.95 13.89 -0.73
C ASP A 252 4.36 14.59 -1.99
N GLY A 253 4.36 13.88 -3.12
CA GLY A 253 3.83 14.34 -4.40
C GLY A 253 2.32 14.13 -4.53
N ALA A 254 1.59 15.17 -4.96
CA ALA A 254 0.16 15.07 -5.26
C ALA A 254 -0.10 14.41 -6.63
N ASN A 255 -1.12 13.55 -6.71
CA ASN A 255 -1.55 12.93 -7.96
C ASN A 255 -3.06 12.64 -7.96
N ASP A 256 -3.72 12.93 -9.07
CA ASP A 256 -5.15 12.78 -9.34
C ASP A 256 -5.46 11.63 -10.32
N HIS A 257 -4.45 10.90 -10.78
CA HIS A 257 -4.61 9.72 -11.62
C HIS A 257 -4.90 8.49 -10.75
N PHE A 258 -6.11 7.96 -10.85
CA PHE A 258 -6.52 6.80 -10.07
C PHE A 258 -5.82 5.51 -10.49
N GLY A 259 -5.56 5.34 -11.80
CA GLY A 259 -4.93 4.16 -12.38
C GLY A 259 -3.72 4.53 -13.23
N MET A 260 -2.68 3.69 -13.18
CA MET A 260 -1.46 3.88 -13.97
C MET A 260 -0.94 2.54 -14.51
N SER A 261 -0.31 2.61 -15.68
CA SER A 261 0.30 1.42 -16.28
C SER A 261 1.46 0.86 -15.46
N SER A 262 2.06 1.72 -14.62
CA SER A 262 3.11 1.44 -13.64
C SER A 262 2.94 2.39 -12.45
N MET A 263 3.13 1.89 -11.23
CA MET A 263 3.17 2.69 -10.02
C MET A 263 4.56 3.18 -9.66
N ILE A 264 5.60 2.74 -10.39
CA ILE A 264 7.00 3.04 -10.07
C ILE A 264 7.65 3.89 -11.15
N TYR A 265 8.61 4.73 -10.77
CA TYR A 265 9.46 5.49 -11.68
C TYR A 265 10.87 5.67 -11.10
N PRO A 266 11.93 5.70 -11.92
CA PRO A 266 13.26 5.96 -11.40
C PRO A 266 13.34 7.38 -10.85
N MET A 267 13.78 7.52 -9.61
CA MET A 267 14.03 8.80 -8.95
C MET A 267 15.50 8.90 -8.57
N ARG A 268 16.06 10.11 -8.67
CA ARG A 268 17.44 10.40 -8.26
C ARG A 268 17.40 11.35 -7.08
N LEU A 269 17.93 10.90 -5.94
CA LEU A 269 18.03 11.69 -4.73
C LEU A 269 19.14 12.76 -4.83
N PRO A 270 19.11 13.83 -4.01
CA PRO A 270 20.12 14.89 -4.05
C PRO A 270 21.57 14.43 -3.80
N ASN A 271 21.76 13.35 -3.03
CA ASN A 271 23.08 12.73 -2.82
C ASN A 271 23.59 11.92 -4.03
N GLY A 272 22.75 11.72 -5.05
CA GLY A 272 23.07 10.98 -6.27
C GLY A 272 22.62 9.51 -6.27
N ASP A 273 22.04 9.02 -5.19
CA ASP A 273 21.46 7.67 -5.15
C ASP A 273 20.27 7.57 -6.11
N LYS A 274 20.06 6.37 -6.63
CA LYS A 274 18.86 6.02 -7.38
C LYS A 274 17.94 5.22 -6.48
N VAL A 275 16.66 5.53 -6.56
CA VAL A 275 15.59 4.82 -5.86
C VAL A 275 14.39 4.70 -6.80
N TRP A 276 13.42 3.88 -6.44
CA TRP A 276 12.11 3.90 -7.05
C TRP A 276 11.24 4.95 -6.38
N GLY A 277 10.90 6.01 -7.11
CA GLY A 277 9.74 6.82 -6.77
C GLY A 277 8.47 6.00 -7.01
N PHE A 278 7.41 6.22 -6.23
CA PHE A 278 6.10 5.62 -6.53
C PHE A 278 4.94 6.61 -6.44
N TRP A 279 3.87 6.29 -7.16
CA TRP A 279 2.67 7.10 -7.23
C TRP A 279 1.65 6.66 -6.17
N ARG A 280 0.92 7.62 -5.60
CA ARG A 280 -0.30 7.39 -4.81
C ARG A 280 -1.41 8.25 -5.40
N TYR A 281 -2.65 7.77 -5.40
CA TYR A 281 -3.81 8.60 -5.67
C TYR A 281 -4.15 9.40 -4.40
N THR A 282 -4.03 10.73 -4.47
CA THR A 282 -4.09 11.61 -3.28
C THR A 282 -5.15 12.71 -3.36
N SER A 283 -5.66 13.01 -4.57
CA SER A 283 -6.54 14.15 -4.80
C SER A 283 -7.57 13.91 -5.89
N ASN A 284 -8.67 14.67 -5.85
CA ASN A 284 -9.70 14.69 -6.90
C ASN A 284 -9.38 15.67 -8.05
N GLY A 285 -8.16 16.21 -8.08
CA GLY A 285 -7.73 17.21 -9.05
C GLY A 285 -7.11 18.42 -8.37
N TRP A 286 -7.15 19.54 -9.09
CA TRP A 286 -6.49 20.79 -8.69
C TRP A 286 -7.49 21.94 -8.74
N ASN A 287 -7.51 22.76 -7.69
CA ASN A 287 -8.37 23.93 -7.65
C ASN A 287 -7.85 25.04 -8.59
N ARG A 288 -8.63 26.12 -8.74
CA ARG A 288 -8.28 27.26 -9.61
C ARG A 288 -6.96 27.99 -9.26
N TYR A 289 -6.37 27.70 -8.11
CA TYR A 289 -5.09 28.25 -7.67
C TYR A 289 -3.93 27.27 -7.86
N GLY A 290 -4.17 26.12 -8.48
CA GLY A 290 -3.17 25.08 -8.67
C GLY A 290 -2.78 24.39 -7.36
N GLN A 291 -3.72 24.28 -6.41
CA GLN A 291 -3.53 23.48 -5.19
C GLN A 291 -4.32 22.18 -5.31
N PRO A 292 -3.77 21.04 -4.83
CA PRO A 292 -4.47 19.77 -4.85
C PRO A 292 -5.76 19.83 -4.00
N GLU A 293 -6.81 19.22 -4.51
CA GLU A 293 -8.04 18.95 -3.77
C GLU A 293 -7.91 17.57 -3.10
N TRP A 294 -7.20 17.54 -1.97
CA TRP A 294 -6.89 16.33 -1.22
C TRP A 294 -8.15 15.57 -0.80
N ASN A 295 -8.14 14.24 -0.94
CA ASN A 295 -9.25 13.36 -0.57
C ASN A 295 -8.78 12.08 0.16
N TRP A 296 -7.55 12.08 0.69
CA TRP A 296 -6.94 10.95 1.41
C TRP A 296 -7.28 10.93 2.89
N THR A 297 -8.53 11.25 3.24
CA THR A 297 -9.05 11.08 4.59
C THR A 297 -10.04 9.92 4.60
N VAL A 298 -10.18 9.25 5.74
CA VAL A 298 -11.10 8.11 5.85
C VAL A 298 -12.55 8.47 5.57
N GLY A 299 -12.94 9.74 5.82
CA GLY A 299 -14.28 10.24 5.48
C GLY A 299 -14.54 10.32 3.98
N ASP A 300 -13.49 10.45 3.17
CA ASP A 300 -13.57 10.58 1.71
C ASP A 300 -13.25 9.27 0.98
N LEU A 301 -13.01 8.17 1.71
CA LEU A 301 -12.65 6.88 1.12
C LEU A 301 -13.69 6.39 0.09
N SER A 302 -14.98 6.67 0.31
CA SER A 302 -16.05 6.37 -0.63
C SER A 302 -15.99 7.16 -1.94
N GLU A 303 -15.29 8.29 -1.97
CA GLU A 303 -15.01 9.04 -3.21
C GLU A 303 -13.84 8.45 -3.99
N GLN A 304 -12.87 7.86 -3.27
CA GLN A 304 -11.71 7.21 -3.87
C GLN A 304 -12.09 5.82 -4.42
N ILE A 305 -12.83 5.02 -3.65
CA ILE A 305 -13.24 3.67 -4.03
C ILE A 305 -14.69 3.70 -4.52
N THR A 306 -14.86 3.95 -5.81
CA THR A 306 -16.16 3.89 -6.49
C THR A 306 -16.19 2.75 -7.50
N ARG A 307 -17.40 2.24 -7.79
CA ARG A 307 -17.57 1.21 -8.82
C ARG A 307 -16.97 1.62 -10.16
N GLN A 308 -17.20 2.86 -10.58
CA GLN A 308 -16.68 3.41 -11.82
C GLN A 308 -15.14 3.40 -11.86
N LYS A 309 -14.48 3.81 -10.77
CA LYS A 309 -13.02 3.83 -10.67
C LYS A 309 -12.42 2.41 -10.67
N LEU A 310 -13.06 1.46 -9.99
CA LEU A 310 -12.60 0.06 -9.98
C LEU A 310 -12.81 -0.63 -11.34
N GLU A 311 -13.96 -0.40 -12.00
CA GLU A 311 -14.22 -0.88 -13.37
C GLU A 311 -13.24 -0.26 -14.37
N TRP A 312 -12.87 1.01 -14.19
CA TRP A 312 -11.85 1.66 -15.00
C TRP A 312 -10.49 0.97 -14.89
N LEU A 313 -10.03 0.65 -13.68
CA LEU A 313 -8.78 -0.09 -13.47
C LEU A 313 -8.78 -1.43 -14.20
N GLU A 314 -9.87 -2.19 -14.05
CA GLU A 314 -10.04 -3.50 -14.70
C GLU A 314 -9.96 -3.38 -16.23
N GLN A 315 -10.67 -2.41 -16.81
CA GLN A 315 -10.72 -2.20 -18.26
C GLN A 315 -9.40 -1.72 -18.87
N HIS A 316 -8.63 -0.93 -18.12
CA HIS A 316 -7.35 -0.38 -18.60
C HIS A 316 -6.15 -1.25 -18.25
N HIS A 317 -6.38 -2.34 -17.51
CA HIS A 317 -5.33 -3.19 -16.97
C HIS A 317 -4.29 -2.40 -16.18
N ASP A 318 -4.74 -1.58 -15.23
CA ASP A 318 -3.88 -0.67 -14.49
C ASP A 318 -3.61 -1.10 -13.04
N TYR A 319 -2.54 -0.52 -12.49
CA TYR A 319 -2.27 -0.55 -11.07
C TYR A 319 -2.88 0.68 -10.39
N SER A 320 -3.12 0.59 -9.08
CA SER A 320 -3.46 1.74 -8.24
C SER A 320 -2.88 1.58 -6.83
N ILE A 321 -2.46 2.69 -6.24
CA ILE A 321 -2.14 2.78 -4.80
C ILE A 321 -2.93 3.98 -4.30
N ILE A 322 -3.83 3.75 -3.35
CA ILE A 322 -4.66 4.80 -2.79
C ILE A 322 -4.02 5.29 -1.50
N ALA A 323 -3.78 6.60 -1.39
CA ALA A 323 -3.33 7.21 -0.14
C ALA A 323 -4.49 7.42 0.83
N GLN A 324 -4.25 7.12 2.12
CA GLN A 324 -5.23 7.26 3.18
C GLN A 324 -4.61 7.63 4.53
N HIS A 325 -5.45 8.14 5.42
CA HIS A 325 -5.22 8.18 6.85
C HIS A 325 -6.40 7.47 7.54
N LEU A 326 -6.42 6.13 7.52
CA LEU A 326 -7.55 5.35 8.02
C LEU A 326 -7.77 5.57 9.53
N GLU A 327 -6.68 5.84 10.24
CA GLU A 327 -6.58 6.02 11.67
C GLU A 327 -6.90 7.46 12.09
N ALA A 328 -7.10 8.42 11.18
CA ALA A 328 -7.12 9.84 11.55
C ALA A 328 -8.34 10.29 12.38
N LEU A 329 -9.47 9.56 12.37
CA LEU A 329 -10.67 9.95 13.13
C LEU A 329 -10.53 9.62 14.62
N ASN A 330 -10.82 10.61 15.46
CA ASN A 330 -10.78 10.50 16.92
C ASN A 330 -12.09 9.99 17.54
N THR A 331 -12.81 9.14 16.81
CA THR A 331 -14.09 8.55 17.21
C THR A 331 -13.88 7.17 17.82
N LYS A 332 -14.86 6.72 18.62
CA LYS A 332 -14.85 5.36 19.21
C LYS A 332 -14.68 4.27 18.14
N LEU A 333 -15.30 4.46 16.99
CA LEU A 333 -15.14 3.63 15.80
C LEU A 333 -14.50 4.51 14.71
N PRO A 334 -13.23 4.26 14.33
CA PRO A 334 -12.48 5.16 13.43
C PRO A 334 -12.93 5.07 11.96
N LEU A 335 -13.62 3.99 11.57
CA LEU A 335 -14.22 3.87 10.24
C LEU A 335 -15.68 4.34 10.24
N PRO A 336 -16.02 5.41 9.49
CA PRO A 336 -17.41 5.82 9.29
C PRO A 336 -18.14 4.85 8.34
N PRO A 337 -19.50 4.82 8.35
CA PRO A 337 -20.27 3.87 7.54
C PRO A 337 -19.94 3.91 6.03
N ASN A 338 -19.71 5.09 5.47
CA ASN A 338 -19.37 5.22 4.04
C ASN A 338 -17.98 4.63 3.71
N ALA A 339 -17.03 4.69 4.64
CA ALA A 339 -15.73 4.02 4.47
C ALA A 339 -15.88 2.50 4.54
N ILE A 340 -16.73 2.00 5.46
CA ILE A 340 -17.08 0.57 5.55
C ILE A 340 -17.70 0.08 4.24
N ASP A 341 -18.66 0.82 3.67
CA ASP A 341 -19.30 0.47 2.40
C ASP A 341 -18.28 0.44 1.24
N ALA A 342 -17.35 1.39 1.21
CA ALA A 342 -16.27 1.47 0.23
C ALA A 342 -15.32 0.26 0.32
N LEU A 343 -14.93 -0.13 1.53
CA LEU A 343 -14.08 -1.30 1.78
C LEU A 343 -14.80 -2.61 1.43
N TRP A 344 -16.10 -2.73 1.71
CA TRP A 344 -16.91 -3.86 1.26
C TRP A 344 -17.02 -3.96 -0.26
N LEU A 345 -17.16 -2.82 -0.95
CA LEU A 345 -17.13 -2.78 -2.41
C LEU A 345 -15.79 -3.31 -2.95
N LEU A 346 -14.67 -2.91 -2.33
CA LEU A 346 -13.34 -3.37 -2.71
C LEU A 346 -13.16 -4.88 -2.49
N ALA A 347 -13.56 -5.38 -1.31
CA ALA A 347 -13.54 -6.82 -1.01
C ALA A 347 -14.39 -7.61 -2.00
N GLY A 348 -15.56 -7.09 -2.40
CA GLY A 348 -16.39 -7.71 -3.43
C GLY A 348 -15.69 -7.85 -4.78
N GLN A 349 -14.85 -6.90 -5.20
CA GLN A 349 -14.05 -7.02 -6.43
C GLN A 349 -12.94 -8.08 -6.30
N TYR A 350 -12.34 -8.17 -5.12
CA TYR A 350 -11.32 -9.17 -4.80
C TYR A 350 -11.90 -10.59 -4.82
N ASP A 351 -13.04 -10.81 -4.17
CA ASP A 351 -13.73 -12.10 -4.10
C ASP A 351 -14.22 -12.58 -5.47
N GLN A 352 -14.68 -11.63 -6.31
CA GLN A 352 -15.05 -11.89 -7.71
C GLN A 352 -13.83 -12.10 -8.62
N LYS A 353 -12.61 -12.00 -8.07
CA LYS A 353 -11.34 -12.16 -8.76
C LYS A 353 -11.12 -11.19 -9.93
N LYS A 354 -11.73 -10.00 -9.86
CA LYS A 354 -11.58 -8.94 -10.87
C LYS A 354 -10.33 -8.09 -10.63
N LEU A 355 -10.14 -7.71 -9.37
CA LEU A 355 -9.07 -6.84 -8.92
C LEU A 355 -8.22 -7.56 -7.87
N LEU A 356 -6.91 -7.62 -8.07
CA LEU A 356 -6.00 -8.17 -7.07
C LEU A 356 -5.75 -7.11 -6.00
N ILE A 357 -6.06 -7.41 -4.74
CA ILE A 357 -5.70 -6.57 -3.61
C ILE A 357 -4.41 -7.11 -2.98
N ALA A 358 -3.45 -6.22 -2.76
CA ALA A 358 -2.15 -6.54 -2.18
C ALA A 358 -1.74 -5.45 -1.18
N THR A 359 -0.74 -5.74 -0.35
CA THR A 359 -0.10 -4.70 0.46
C THR A 359 0.73 -3.76 -0.44
N THR A 360 1.07 -2.57 0.06
CA THR A 360 1.85 -1.57 -0.70
C THR A 360 3.18 -2.14 -1.17
N SER A 361 3.94 -2.79 -0.29
CA SER A 361 5.22 -3.40 -0.63
C SER A 361 5.07 -4.55 -1.64
N GLN A 362 4.03 -5.39 -1.51
CA GLN A 362 3.80 -6.50 -2.44
C GLN A 362 3.51 -6.00 -3.85
N LEU A 363 2.67 -4.96 -3.98
CA LEU A 363 2.35 -4.34 -5.26
C LEU A 363 3.59 -3.74 -5.91
N LEU A 364 4.37 -2.95 -5.15
CA LEU A 364 5.56 -2.27 -5.67
C LEU A 364 6.65 -3.26 -6.11
N ASN A 365 6.93 -4.28 -5.30
CA ASN A 365 7.89 -5.33 -5.65
C ASN A 365 7.42 -6.12 -6.87
N TYR A 366 6.14 -6.50 -6.93
CA TYR A 366 5.60 -7.16 -8.12
C TYR A 366 5.71 -6.27 -9.35
N ASN A 367 5.43 -4.97 -9.23
CA ASN A 367 5.52 -4.05 -10.36
C ASN A 367 6.95 -3.98 -10.93
N VAL A 368 7.98 -3.95 -10.08
CA VAL A 368 9.39 -4.02 -10.54
C VAL A 368 9.64 -5.34 -11.28
N VAL A 369 9.36 -6.47 -10.64
CA VAL A 369 9.66 -7.78 -11.22
C VAL A 369 8.90 -7.99 -12.53
N GLN A 370 7.61 -7.66 -12.57
CA GLN A 370 6.77 -7.80 -13.75
C GLN A 370 7.29 -6.98 -14.94
N GLN A 371 7.84 -5.78 -14.70
CA GLN A 371 8.34 -4.93 -15.77
C GLN A 371 9.72 -5.30 -16.26
N TYR A 372 10.58 -5.77 -15.36
CA TYR A 372 12.01 -5.91 -15.61
C TYR A 372 12.52 -7.34 -15.59
N VAL A 373 11.66 -8.34 -15.37
CA VAL A 373 12.04 -9.76 -15.50
C VAL A 373 12.46 -10.08 -16.92
N ARG A 374 13.60 -10.76 -17.05
CA ARG A 374 14.07 -11.34 -18.29
C ARG A 374 13.86 -12.83 -18.24
N TYR A 375 13.33 -13.35 -19.33
CA TYR A 375 13.18 -14.78 -19.52
C TYR A 375 13.40 -15.14 -20.98
N HIS A 376 13.73 -16.41 -21.20
CA HIS A 376 13.73 -17.00 -22.53
C HIS A 376 13.01 -18.35 -22.50
N VAL A 377 12.72 -18.88 -23.68
CA VAL A 377 11.97 -20.13 -23.82
C VAL A 377 12.75 -21.13 -24.66
N THR A 378 12.92 -22.34 -24.13
CA THR A 378 13.44 -23.49 -24.90
C THR A 378 12.37 -24.57 -25.05
N TYR A 379 12.57 -25.46 -26.03
CA TYR A 379 11.66 -26.55 -26.34
C TYR A 379 12.45 -27.85 -26.41
N GLY A 380 11.97 -28.89 -25.75
CA GLY A 380 12.62 -30.20 -25.68
C GLY A 380 11.70 -31.22 -25.03
N ASP A 381 11.84 -32.49 -25.40
CA ASP A 381 11.07 -33.61 -24.80
C ASP A 381 9.55 -33.40 -24.77
N GLY A 382 9.01 -32.74 -25.80
CA GLY A 382 7.58 -32.42 -25.91
C GLY A 382 7.09 -31.33 -24.95
N LYS A 383 8.01 -30.61 -24.28
CA LYS A 383 7.75 -29.54 -23.31
C LYS A 383 8.27 -28.19 -23.78
N ALA A 384 7.70 -27.13 -23.21
CA ALA A 384 8.25 -25.78 -23.25
C ALA A 384 8.80 -25.42 -21.87
N TYR A 385 9.97 -24.79 -21.82
CA TYR A 385 10.64 -24.38 -20.60
C TYR A 385 10.79 -22.87 -20.62
N ILE A 386 10.23 -22.18 -19.62
CA ILE A 386 10.34 -20.74 -19.41
C ILE A 386 11.45 -20.54 -18.37
N HIS A 387 12.60 -20.06 -18.82
CA HIS A 387 13.77 -19.81 -17.99
C HIS A 387 13.77 -18.37 -17.52
N ILE A 388 13.55 -18.13 -16.23
CA ILE A 388 13.69 -16.80 -15.64
C ILE A 388 15.19 -16.55 -15.41
N ASP A 389 15.76 -15.63 -16.18
CA ASP A 389 17.21 -15.36 -16.21
C ASP A 389 17.65 -14.33 -15.17
N GLY A 390 16.71 -13.50 -14.71
CA GLY A 390 16.99 -12.42 -13.76
C GLY A 390 15.98 -11.27 -13.88
N VAL A 391 16.15 -10.25 -13.05
CA VAL A 391 15.47 -8.96 -13.14
C VAL A 391 16.51 -7.91 -13.49
N VAL A 392 16.29 -7.13 -14.55
CA VAL A 392 17.17 -6.02 -14.97
C VAL A 392 16.60 -4.71 -14.45
N ASP A 393 16.74 -4.49 -13.15
CA ASP A 393 16.24 -3.30 -12.48
C ASP A 393 17.11 -2.08 -12.83
N PRO A 394 16.56 -0.99 -13.42
CA PRO A 394 17.31 0.23 -13.74
C PRO A 394 17.78 1.05 -12.52
N VAL A 395 17.23 0.79 -11.34
CA VAL A 395 17.57 1.43 -10.07
C VAL A 395 18.63 0.61 -9.34
N ASP A 396 18.33 -0.64 -8.99
CA ASP A 396 19.20 -1.49 -8.16
C ASP A 396 20.21 -2.34 -8.95
N GLY A 397 20.12 -2.32 -10.27
CA GLY A 397 20.92 -3.16 -11.15
C GLY A 397 20.34 -4.57 -11.32
N SER A 398 21.05 -5.40 -12.08
CA SER A 398 20.55 -6.74 -12.37
C SER A 398 20.77 -7.71 -11.22
N TYR A 399 19.74 -8.49 -10.88
CA TYR A 399 19.82 -9.51 -9.84
C TYR A 399 19.03 -10.77 -10.22
N MET A 400 19.34 -11.87 -9.55
CA MET A 400 18.56 -13.10 -9.67
C MET A 400 17.42 -13.07 -8.65
N PRO A 401 16.15 -13.10 -9.08
CA PRO A 401 15.04 -13.02 -8.14
C PRO A 401 14.92 -14.31 -7.31
N THR A 402 14.37 -14.20 -6.11
CA THR A 402 13.97 -15.33 -5.28
C THR A 402 12.62 -15.91 -5.74
N LEU A 403 12.22 -17.06 -5.19
CA LEU A 403 10.88 -17.60 -5.41
C LEU A 403 9.77 -16.66 -4.94
N ALA A 404 10.03 -15.82 -3.93
CA ALA A 404 9.06 -14.85 -3.43
C ALA A 404 8.85 -13.70 -4.43
N ASP A 405 9.94 -13.21 -5.02
CA ASP A 405 9.92 -12.08 -5.97
C ASP A 405 9.11 -12.40 -7.24
N ILE A 406 9.18 -13.64 -7.71
CA ILE A 406 8.50 -14.08 -8.95
C ILE A 406 7.05 -14.53 -8.74
N ARG A 407 6.52 -14.49 -7.51
CA ARG A 407 5.11 -14.88 -7.27
C ARG A 407 4.18 -13.98 -8.09
N GLY A 408 3.19 -14.61 -8.71
CA GLY A 408 2.23 -13.94 -9.58
C GLY A 408 2.65 -13.81 -11.04
N LEU A 409 3.94 -13.99 -11.39
CA LEU A 409 4.33 -14.06 -12.80
C LEU A 409 3.55 -15.18 -13.49
N THR A 410 2.92 -14.84 -14.60
CA THR A 410 2.02 -15.74 -15.33
C THR A 410 2.27 -15.61 -16.82
N PHE A 411 2.36 -16.74 -17.51
CA PHE A 411 2.71 -16.83 -18.92
C PHE A 411 1.61 -17.54 -19.69
N TYR A 412 1.16 -16.95 -20.79
CA TYR A 412 0.27 -17.60 -21.72
C TYR A 412 1.00 -18.73 -22.45
N THR A 413 0.37 -19.89 -22.53
CA THR A 413 0.89 -21.06 -23.23
C THR A 413 -0.24 -21.90 -23.80
N THR A 414 -0.03 -22.49 -24.97
CA THR A 414 -1.03 -23.38 -25.61
C THR A 414 -1.29 -24.66 -24.80
N ASN A 415 -0.33 -25.09 -23.97
CA ASN A 415 -0.45 -26.30 -23.16
C ASN A 415 0.25 -26.13 -21.79
N PRO A 416 -0.47 -25.65 -20.75
CA PRO A 416 0.09 -25.44 -19.42
C PRO A 416 0.60 -26.72 -18.73
N ASN A 417 0.09 -27.90 -19.11
CA ASN A 417 0.53 -29.18 -18.53
C ASN A 417 1.91 -29.59 -19.02
N ASN A 418 2.28 -29.19 -20.24
CA ASN A 418 3.59 -29.44 -20.83
C ASN A 418 4.47 -28.18 -20.87
N THR A 419 4.18 -27.18 -20.02
CA THR A 419 5.02 -26.01 -19.84
C THR A 419 5.63 -26.03 -18.42
N VAL A 420 6.92 -25.74 -18.31
CA VAL A 420 7.68 -25.69 -17.05
C VAL A 420 8.20 -24.28 -16.86
N ILE A 421 8.14 -23.77 -15.63
CA ILE A 421 8.79 -22.51 -15.25
C ILE A 421 10.03 -22.85 -14.43
N GLU A 422 11.17 -22.29 -14.80
CA GLU A 422 12.45 -22.49 -14.15
C GLU A 422 12.99 -21.13 -13.67
N LEU A 423 13.60 -21.13 -12.49
CA LEU A 423 14.37 -20.01 -11.97
C LEU A 423 15.84 -20.31 -12.23
N GLY A 424 16.40 -19.70 -13.28
CA GLY A 424 17.63 -20.16 -13.89
C GLY A 424 17.41 -21.55 -14.49
N ASN A 425 18.15 -22.55 -13.99
CA ASN A 425 18.02 -23.95 -14.43
C ASN A 425 17.29 -24.84 -13.42
N LEU A 426 16.62 -24.25 -12.43
CA LEU A 426 15.93 -24.99 -11.37
C LEU A 426 14.41 -24.85 -11.56
N PRO A 427 13.68 -25.96 -11.76
CA PRO A 427 12.22 -25.92 -11.81
C PRO A 427 11.61 -25.29 -10.57
N VAL A 428 10.65 -24.38 -10.77
CA VAL A 428 9.83 -23.85 -9.68
C VAL A 428 9.03 -25.01 -9.08
N PRO A 429 8.98 -25.16 -7.73
CA PRO A 429 8.26 -26.26 -7.09
C PRO A 429 6.80 -26.35 -7.54
N ASP A 430 6.33 -27.56 -7.84
CA ASP A 430 4.95 -27.80 -8.31
C ASP A 430 3.88 -27.27 -7.34
N SER A 431 4.18 -27.20 -6.04
CA SER A 431 3.28 -26.61 -5.03
C SER A 431 2.99 -25.12 -5.25
N LEU A 432 3.90 -24.42 -5.93
CA LEU A 432 3.77 -23.01 -6.32
C LEU A 432 3.26 -22.85 -7.75
N ILE A 433 3.19 -23.90 -8.57
CA ILE A 433 2.68 -23.80 -9.94
C ILE A 433 1.16 -23.78 -9.97
N VAL A 434 0.60 -22.88 -10.75
CA VAL A 434 -0.83 -22.80 -11.05
C VAL A 434 -1.01 -22.90 -12.57
N ARG A 435 -1.94 -23.74 -13.00
CA ARG A 435 -2.28 -23.96 -14.42
C ARG A 435 -3.71 -23.50 -14.61
N ASN A 436 -3.91 -22.55 -15.50
CA ASN A 436 -5.15 -21.82 -15.64
C ASN A 436 -5.79 -22.07 -17.00
N PRO A 437 -7.13 -22.14 -17.08
CA PRO A 437 -7.84 -22.14 -18.35
C PRO A 437 -7.68 -20.78 -19.07
N SER A 438 -8.15 -20.73 -20.31
CA SER A 438 -8.19 -19.47 -21.06
C SER A 438 -9.16 -18.48 -20.41
N ASP A 439 -8.76 -17.22 -20.30
CA ASP A 439 -9.62 -16.07 -19.96
C ASP A 439 -10.09 -15.30 -21.21
N GLY A 440 -10.10 -15.95 -22.37
CA GLY A 440 -10.43 -15.34 -23.66
C GLY A 440 -9.23 -15.11 -24.56
N HIS A 441 -8.00 -15.13 -24.02
CA HIS A 441 -6.76 -15.05 -24.80
C HIS A 441 -6.15 -16.42 -25.07
N ALA A 442 -5.62 -17.07 -24.03
CA ALA A 442 -5.04 -18.40 -24.09
C ALA A 442 -4.99 -19.01 -22.67
N PRO A 443 -4.88 -20.34 -22.52
CA PRO A 443 -4.50 -20.94 -21.25
C PRO A 443 -3.17 -20.37 -20.74
N SER A 444 -2.92 -20.48 -19.44
CA SER A 444 -1.68 -19.97 -18.85
C SER A 444 -1.12 -20.88 -17.76
N ILE A 445 0.18 -20.71 -17.51
CA ILE A 445 0.88 -21.26 -16.34
C ILE A 445 1.46 -20.09 -15.56
N GLY A 446 1.35 -20.11 -14.24
CA GLY A 446 1.88 -19.04 -13.39
C GLY A 446 2.37 -19.55 -12.05
N ILE A 447 2.97 -18.63 -11.30
CA ILE A 447 3.48 -18.86 -9.97
C ILE A 447 2.45 -18.31 -8.98
N ARG A 448 2.02 -19.14 -8.04
CA ARG A 448 0.95 -18.85 -7.08
C ARG A 448 1.21 -17.52 -6.38
N TRP A 449 0.22 -16.63 -6.38
CA TRP A 449 0.26 -15.41 -5.57
C TRP A 449 0.35 -15.74 -4.07
N PHE A 450 0.73 -14.77 -3.24
CA PHE A 450 0.81 -14.96 -1.79
C PHE A 450 -0.53 -15.43 -1.20
N THR A 451 -0.48 -16.31 -0.20
CA THR A 451 -1.66 -16.65 0.59
C THR A 451 -1.75 -15.63 1.72
N TRP A 452 -2.85 -14.90 1.77
CA TRP A 452 -3.10 -13.96 2.86
C TRP A 452 -3.66 -14.69 4.09
N SER A 453 -3.17 -14.32 5.27
CA SER A 453 -3.67 -14.83 6.54
C SER A 453 -4.80 -13.96 7.04
N THR A 454 -5.97 -14.55 7.27
CA THR A 454 -7.11 -13.87 7.89
C THR A 454 -7.20 -14.07 9.40
N LYS A 455 -6.16 -14.66 10.01
CA LYS A 455 -6.04 -14.77 11.46
C LYS A 455 -5.97 -13.37 12.08
N ASN A 456 -6.73 -13.16 13.15
CA ASN A 456 -6.59 -11.97 13.98
C ASN A 456 -5.28 -12.03 14.76
N TYR A 457 -4.42 -11.05 14.52
CA TYR A 457 -3.13 -10.90 15.17
C TYR A 457 -3.12 -9.79 16.23
N ALA A 458 -4.24 -9.11 16.48
CA ALA A 458 -4.30 -7.96 17.36
C ALA A 458 -3.77 -8.26 18.78
N ILE A 459 -2.83 -7.44 19.22
CA ILE A 459 -2.28 -7.44 20.58
C ILE A 459 -2.93 -6.29 21.34
N ASN A 460 -3.57 -6.62 22.45
CA ASN A 460 -4.06 -5.63 23.41
C ASN A 460 -2.99 -5.40 24.48
N SER A 461 -2.56 -4.14 24.66
CA SER A 461 -1.64 -3.76 25.72
C SER A 461 -2.15 -2.55 26.49
N LYS A 462 -2.15 -2.64 27.82
CA LYS A 462 -2.50 -1.50 28.69
C LYS A 462 -1.37 -0.50 28.89
N SER A 463 -0.14 -0.86 28.50
CA SER A 463 1.05 -0.01 28.64
C SER A 463 1.29 0.89 27.42
N VAL A 464 0.53 0.67 26.34
CA VAL A 464 0.52 1.46 25.11
C VAL A 464 -0.90 2.03 25.00
N TYR A 465 -1.02 3.36 25.03
CA TYR A 465 -2.29 4.06 25.19
C TYR A 465 -2.95 4.41 23.87
#